data_AF-A0A9W6DAD6-F1
#
_entry.id   AF-A0A9W6DAD6-F1
#
_cell.length_a   1.000
_cell.length_b   1.000
_cell.length_c   1.000
_cell.angle_alpha   90.00
_cell.angle_beta   90.00
_cell.angle_gamma   90.00
#
_symmetry.space_group_name_H-M   'P 1'
#
loop_
_entity.id
_entity.type
_entity.pdbx_description
1 polymer ?
#
loop_
_entity_poly.entity_id
_entity_poly.type
_entity_poly.pdbx_seq_one_letter_code
_entity_poly.pdbx_strand_id
1 'polypeptide(L)' 'MSVGLMFINGQFAKDHCKMCATICDACAKECSIFKDEHCQKCADECRRMAGM' A
#
# COMPACT_ATOMS: atom_id res chain seq x y z
N MET A 1 9.58 4.56 0.91
CA MET A 1 10.82 4.12 0.22
C MET A 1 10.54 3.55 -1.18
N SER A 2 9.42 2.83 -1.39
CA SER A 2 9.03 2.26 -2.70
C SER A 2 9.06 3.25 -3.87
N VAL A 3 8.45 4.44 -3.71
CA VAL A 3 8.43 5.48 -4.77
C VAL A 3 9.83 5.94 -5.16
N GLY A 4 10.74 6.10 -4.20
CA GLY A 4 12.12 6.48 -4.48
C GLY A 4 12.86 5.42 -5.29
N LEU A 5 12.64 4.13 -4.98
CA LEU A 5 13.26 3.01 -5.70
C LEU A 5 12.70 2.87 -7.12
N MET A 6 11.41 3.12 -7.32
CA MET A 6 10.79 3.17 -8.65
C MET A 6 11.33 4.36 -9.46
N PHE A 7 11.45 5.54 -8.86
CA PHE A 7 11.91 6.75 -9.53
C PHE A 7 13.30 6.60 -10.16
N ILE A 8 14.22 5.92 -9.47
CA ILE A 8 15.58 5.67 -9.96
C ILE A 8 15.69 4.41 -10.83
N ASN A 9 14.57 3.76 -11.19
CA ASN A 9 14.54 2.47 -11.89
C ASN A 9 15.42 1.40 -11.23
N GLY A 10 15.38 1.32 -9.90
CA GLY A 10 16.19 0.37 -9.14
C GLY A 10 15.88 -1.08 -9.52
N GLN A 11 16.92 -1.92 -9.59
CA GLN A 11 16.80 -3.32 -10.03
C GLN A 11 15.79 -4.17 -9.22
N PHE A 12 15.57 -3.81 -7.94
CA PHE A 12 14.64 -4.49 -7.05
C PHE A 12 13.33 -3.74 -6.82
N ALA A 13 13.02 -2.72 -7.63
CA ALA A 13 11.82 -1.91 -7.47
C ALA A 13 10.54 -2.76 -7.44
N LYS A 14 10.44 -3.76 -8.33
CA LYS A 14 9.29 -4.66 -8.41
C LYS A 14 9.08 -5.47 -7.13
N ASP A 15 10.14 -6.08 -6.59
CA ASP A 15 10.01 -6.90 -5.39
C ASP A 15 9.72 -6.05 -4.15
N HIS A 16 10.29 -4.85 -4.08
CA HIS A 16 9.95 -3.89 -3.04
C HIS A 16 8.50 -3.42 -3.13
N CYS A 17 7.96 -3.18 -4.34
CA CYS A 17 6.55 -2.85 -4.52
C CYS A 17 5.62 -4.00 -4.10
N LYS A 18 5.98 -5.26 -4.39
CA LYS A 18 5.21 -6.42 -3.88
C LYS A 18 5.16 -6.46 -2.36
N MET A 19 6.29 -6.20 -1.69
CA MET A 19 6.31 -6.12 -0.23
C MET A 19 5.42 -4.98 0.28
N CYS A 20 5.46 -3.82 -0.38
CA CYS A 20 4.60 -2.69 -0.08
C CYS A 20 3.11 -3.03 -0.24
N ALA A 21 2.74 -3.78 -1.28
CA ALA A 21 1.37 -4.25 -1.51
C ALA A 21 0.88 -5.14 -0.36
N THR A 22 1.69 -6.10 0.10
CA THR A 22 1.36 -6.94 1.26
C THR A 22 1.11 -6.11 2.53
N ILE A 23 1.91 -5.07 2.75
CA ILE A 23 1.73 -4.15 3.88
C ILE A 23 0.42 -3.35 3.72
N CYS A 24 0.13 -2.87 2.51
CA CYS A 24 -1.11 -2.14 2.23
C CYS A 24 -2.35 -3.03 2.44
N ASP A 25 -2.30 -4.31 2.06
CA ASP A 25 -3.40 -5.25 2.32
C ASP A 25 -3.64 -5.48 3.82
N ALA A 26 -2.57 -5.61 4.60
CA ALA A 26 -2.68 -5.72 6.06
C ALA A 26 -3.28 -4.45 6.67
N CYS A 27 -2.77 -3.29 6.26
CA CYS A 27 -3.26 -1.99 6.70
C CYS A 27 -4.74 -1.80 6.36
N ALA A 28 -5.15 -2.12 5.12
CA ALA A 28 -6.55 -2.00 4.72
C ALA A 28 -7.49 -2.89 5.54
N LYS A 29 -7.07 -4.13 5.85
CA LYS A 29 -7.85 -5.03 6.70
C LYS A 29 -8.06 -4.46 8.08
N GLU A 30 -7.00 -3.98 8.72
CA GLU A 30 -7.08 -3.40 10.07
C GLU A 30 -7.87 -2.08 10.09
N CYS A 31 -7.59 -1.16 9.16
CA CYS A 31 -8.28 0.12 9.08
C CYS A 31 -9.77 -0.04 8.76
N SER A 32 -10.17 -1.05 7.98
CA SER A 32 -11.57 -1.26 7.62
C SER A 32 -12.49 -1.65 8.79
N ILE A 33 -11.92 -2.09 9.92
CA ILE A 33 -12.68 -2.43 11.14
C ILE A 33 -13.26 -1.15 11.78
N PHE A 34 -12.56 -0.03 11.64
CA PHE A 34 -12.97 1.25 12.21
C PHE A 34 -13.91 1.98 11.25
N LYS A 35 -15.05 2.46 11.75
CA LYS A 35 -16.08 3.13 10.93
C LYS A 35 -15.82 4.62 10.70
N ASP A 36 -14.77 5.18 11.29
CA ASP A 36 -14.37 6.56 11.08
C ASP A 36 -14.02 6.84 9.61
N GLU A 37 -14.42 8.03 9.13
CA GLU A 37 -14.22 8.45 7.74
C GLU A 37 -12.75 8.37 7.31
N HIS A 38 -11.84 8.76 8.20
CA HIS A 38 -10.41 8.68 7.96
C HIS A 38 -9.94 7.24 7.72
N CYS A 39 -10.39 6.30 8.57
CA CYS A 39 -10.00 4.89 8.49
C CYS A 39 -10.56 4.21 7.24
N GLN A 40 -11.79 4.54 6.84
CA GLN A 40 -12.39 4.05 5.60
C GLN A 40 -11.60 4.53 4.37
N LYS A 41 -11.26 5.84 4.31
CA LYS A 41 -10.43 6.41 3.24
C LYS A 41 -9.03 5.78 3.19
N CYS A 42 -8.41 5.56 4.35
CA CYS A 42 -7.11 4.90 4.45
C CYS A 42 -7.17 3.46 3.87
N ALA A 43 -8.19 2.69 4.24
CA ALA A 43 -8.36 1.33 3.75
C ALA A 43 -8.57 1.27 2.23
N ASP A 44 -9.34 2.21 1.67
CA ASP A 44 -9.60 2.28 0.24
C ASP A 44 -8.34 2.65 -0.55
N GLU A 45 -7.55 3.62 -0.07
CA GLU A 45 -6.31 4.00 -0.75
C GLU A 45 -5.26 2.88 -0.67
N CYS A 46 -5.18 2.18 0.46
CA CYS A 46 -4.30 1.01 0.59
C CYS A 46 -4.70 -0.13 -0.36
N ARG A 47 -6.01 -0.42 -0.51
CA ARG A 47 -6.49 -1.40 -1.50
C ARG A 47 -6.15 -1.00 -2.93
N ARG A 48 -6.25 0.29 -3.25
CA ARG A 48 -5.89 0.82 -4.58
C ARG A 48 -4.41 0.58 -4.89
N MET A 49 -3.52 0.80 -3.91
CA MET A 49 -2.08 0.58 -4.07
C MET A 49 -1.69 -0.90 -4.12
N ALA A 50 -2.38 -1.77 -3.38
CA ALA A 50 -2.07 -3.20 -3.36
C ALA A 50 -2.41 -3.91 -4.69
N GLY A 51 -3.34 -3.36 -5.48
CA GLY A 51 -3.73 -3.89 -6.79
C GLY A 51 -2.93 -3.36 -7.99
N MET A 52 -1.92 -2.50 -7.76
CA MET A 52 -1.02 -1.97 -8.80
C MET A 52 0.18 -2.88 -9.05
#